data_AF-A0ABD1ZDS7-F1
#
_entry.id   AF-A0ABD1ZDS7-F1
#
_cell.length_a   1.000
_cell.length_b   1.000
_cell.length_c   1.000
_cell.angle_alpha   90.00
_cell.angle_beta   90.00
_cell.angle_gamma   90.00
#
_symmetry.space_group_name_H-M   'P 1'
#
loop_
_entity.id
_entity.type
_entity.pdbx_description
1 polymer ?
#
loop_
_entity_poly.entity_id
_entity_poly.type
_entity_poly.pdbx_seq_one_letter_code
_entity_poly.pdbx_strand_id
1 'polypeptide(L)'
;MEDPRPRPIQPEVPRQKVLILDLNGLLLRTYKGVAEAERAREFGHLPVSPVGSRMTYVPRVGVSSFLAAVATKFTLIIWTSRTSRKMYMLLNDMEERGFFQTHVSRHSVVYG
;
A
#
# COMPACT_ATOMS: atom_id res chain seq x y z
N MET A 1 -35.01 42.94 8.00
CA MET A 1 -34.06 42.84 6.88
C MET A 1 -32.76 42.40 7.53
N GLU A 2 -32.41 41.12 7.45
CA GLU A 2 -31.17 40.63 8.05
C GLU A 2 -29.97 41.28 7.36
N ASP A 3 -29.07 41.85 8.16
CA ASP A 3 -27.81 42.45 7.72
C ASP A 3 -26.98 41.36 7.02
N PRO A 4 -26.80 41.39 5.68
CA PRO A 4 -26.13 40.33 4.94
C PRO A 4 -24.62 40.50 5.09
N ARG A 5 -24.11 40.31 6.30
CA ARG A 5 -22.66 40.33 6.49
C ARG A 5 -22.07 39.15 5.71
N PRO A 6 -21.06 39.41 4.87
CA PRO A 6 -20.40 38.33 4.13
C PRO A 6 -19.87 37.32 5.14
N ARG A 7 -20.26 36.06 4.97
CA ARG A 7 -19.75 34.97 5.80
C ARG A 7 -18.21 34.96 5.63
N PRO A 8 -17.44 34.79 6.71
CA PRO A 8 -16.00 34.64 6.61
C PRO A 8 -15.69 33.57 5.56
N ILE A 9 -14.88 33.91 4.56
CA ILE A 9 -14.39 32.95 3.58
C ILE A 9 -13.57 31.94 4.39
N GLN A 10 -14.11 30.73 4.57
CA GLN A 10 -13.34 29.68 5.21
C GLN A 10 -12.12 29.41 4.32
N PRO A 11 -10.89 29.39 4.89
CA PRO A 11 -9.71 29.06 4.10
C PRO A 11 -9.94 27.68 3.45
N GLU A 12 -9.77 27.59 2.14
CA GLU A 12 -9.86 26.33 1.42
C GLU A 12 -8.84 25.36 2.03
N VAL A 13 -9.34 24.37 2.76
CA VAL A 13 -8.49 23.28 3.26
C VAL A 13 -7.91 22.59 2.03
N PRO A 14 -6.57 22.52 1.87
CA PRO A 14 -5.97 21.86 0.71
C PRO A 14 -6.47 20.43 0.64
N ARG A 15 -7.23 20.10 -0.42
CA ARG A 15 -7.67 18.72 -0.66
C ARG A 15 -6.46 17.91 -1.08
N GLN A 16 -5.87 17.19 -0.13
CA GLN A 16 -4.80 16.24 -0.41
C GLN A 16 -5.33 15.16 -1.37
N LYS A 17 -4.65 14.96 -2.50
CA LYS A 17 -5.05 13.98 -3.51
C LYS A 17 -4.88 12.57 -2.95
N VAL A 18 -5.75 11.64 -3.32
CA VAL A 18 -5.67 10.24 -2.89
C VAL A 18 -5.14 9.37 -4.03
N LEU A 19 -4.20 8.47 -3.74
CA LEU A 19 -3.67 7.49 -4.68
C LEU A 19 -3.94 6.08 -4.16
N ILE A 20 -4.69 5.30 -4.93
CA ILE A 20 -5.02 3.91 -4.62
C ILE A 20 -4.07 3.00 -5.41
N LEU A 21 -3.40 2.08 -4.72
CA LEU A 21 -2.39 1.18 -5.29
C LEU A 21 -2.78 -0.27 -5.01
N ASP A 22 -2.85 -1.09 -6.06
CA ASP A 22 -3.02 -2.53 -5.86
C ASP A 22 -1.75 -3.14 -5.25
N LEU A 23 -1.91 -4.08 -4.34
CA LEU A 23 -0.80 -4.74 -3.66
C LEU A 23 -0.16 -5.80 -4.56
N ASN A 24 -1.00 -6.64 -5.17
CA ASN A 24 -0.54 -7.79 -5.97
C ASN A 24 -0.15 -7.36 -7.39
N GLY A 25 1.02 -7.77 -7.86
CA GLY A 25 1.48 -7.47 -9.22
C GLY A 25 2.07 -6.08 -9.39
N LEU A 26 1.63 -5.08 -8.60
CA LEU A 26 2.20 -3.73 -8.62
C LEU A 26 3.29 -3.54 -7.58
N LEU A 27 2.99 -3.69 -6.29
CA LEU A 27 3.97 -3.48 -5.21
C LEU A 27 4.84 -4.70 -4.93
N LEU A 28 4.31 -5.90 -5.19
CA LEU A 28 5.00 -7.16 -4.98
C LEU A 28 4.49 -8.25 -5.93
N ARG A 29 5.22 -9.36 -5.98
CA ARG A 29 4.72 -10.62 -6.57
C ARG A 29 4.62 -11.70 -5.50
N THR A 30 3.64 -12.58 -5.65
CA THR A 30 3.46 -13.76 -4.79
C THR A 30 3.78 -15.04 -5.56
N TYR A 31 4.36 -16.01 -4.87
CA TYR A 31 4.84 -17.28 -5.42
C TYR A 31 4.40 -18.44 -4.52
N LYS A 32 4.35 -19.64 -5.09
CA LYS A 32 4.01 -20.88 -4.37
C LYS A 32 5.29 -21.46 -3.75
N GLY A 33 5.75 -20.82 -2.69
CA GLY A 33 6.88 -21.27 -1.89
C GLY A 33 8.19 -20.53 -2.17
N VAL A 34 9.16 -20.76 -1.30
CA VAL A 34 10.41 -19.97 -1.22
C VAL A 34 11.30 -20.20 -2.44
N ALA A 35 11.44 -21.45 -2.91
CA ALA A 35 12.30 -21.77 -4.04
C ALA A 35 11.86 -21.12 -5.36
N GLU A 36 10.56 -20.91 -5.56
CA GLU A 36 10.04 -20.16 -6.71
C GLU A 36 10.30 -18.66 -6.54
N ALA A 37 10.06 -18.13 -5.34
CA ALA A 37 10.29 -16.71 -5.03
C ALA A 37 11.75 -16.29 -5.17
N GLU A 38 12.69 -17.09 -4.67
CA GLU A 38 14.14 -16.84 -4.79
C GLU A 38 14.59 -16.84 -6.25
N ARG A 39 14.09 -17.77 -7.07
CA ARG A 39 14.40 -17.83 -8.51
C ARG A 39 13.86 -16.62 -9.26
N ALA A 40 12.70 -16.12 -8.85
CA ALA A 40 12.02 -15.00 -9.49
C ALA A 40 12.39 -13.64 -8.90
N ARG A 41 13.39 -13.58 -8.02
CA ARG A 41 13.89 -12.33 -7.46
C ARG A 41 14.61 -11.52 -8.55
N GLU A 42 13.84 -10.67 -9.24
CA GLU A 42 14.33 -9.72 -10.23
C GLU A 42 15.37 -8.78 -9.55
N PHE A 43 16.62 -8.81 -10.03
CA PHE A 43 17.79 -8.00 -9.64
C PHE A 43 17.63 -7.10 -8.40
N GLY A 44 17.97 -7.65 -7.22
CA GLY A 44 18.06 -6.92 -5.96
C GLY A 44 18.13 -7.86 -4.76
N HIS A 45 18.75 -7.44 -3.66
CA HIS A 45 18.79 -8.18 -2.38
C HIS A 45 17.49 -8.07 -1.58
N LEU A 46 16.34 -7.92 -2.25
CA LEU A 46 15.07 -7.77 -1.56
C LEU A 46 14.72 -9.06 -0.81
N PRO A 47 14.24 -8.96 0.43
CA PRO A 47 13.95 -10.13 1.24
C PRO A 47 12.78 -10.90 0.64
N VAL A 48 12.97 -12.22 0.56
CA VAL A 48 11.91 -13.17 0.26
C VAL A 48 11.23 -13.50 1.58
N SER A 49 9.93 -13.21 1.68
CA SER A 49 9.20 -13.33 2.94
C SER A 49 8.07 -14.36 2.83
N PRO A 50 8.08 -15.42 3.65
CA PRO A 50 7.00 -16.40 3.68
C PRO A 50 5.73 -15.84 4.32
N VAL A 51 4.57 -16.28 3.83
CA VAL A 51 3.25 -15.91 4.33
C VAL A 51 2.42 -17.18 4.50
N GLY A 52 2.41 -17.71 5.71
CA GLY A 52 1.87 -19.03 6.01
C GLY A 52 2.70 -20.15 5.35
N SER A 53 2.10 -21.33 5.19
CA SER A 53 2.84 -22.55 4.82
C SER A 53 3.13 -22.75 3.33
N ARG A 54 2.53 -21.97 2.41
CA ARG A 54 2.58 -22.23 0.95
C ARG A 54 2.80 -21.02 0.07
N MET A 55 2.85 -19.82 0.65
CA MET A 55 2.97 -18.59 -0.11
C MET A 55 4.19 -17.83 0.34
N THR A 56 4.83 -17.20 -0.62
CA THR A 56 6.00 -16.37 -0.38
C THR A 56 5.86 -15.14 -1.27
N TYR A 57 6.31 -13.98 -0.81
CA TYR A 57 6.28 -12.77 -1.62
C TYR A 57 7.68 -12.21 -1.85
N VAL A 58 7.80 -11.47 -2.95
CA VAL A 58 8.98 -10.69 -3.30
C VAL A 58 8.51 -9.27 -3.62
N PRO A 59 8.96 -8.25 -2.87
CA PRO A 59 8.68 -6.86 -3.20
C PRO A 59 9.24 -6.50 -4.59
N ARG A 60 8.59 -5.58 -5.31
CA ARG A 60 9.18 -5.06 -6.54
C ARG A 60 10.39 -4.18 -6.24
N VAL A 61 11.37 -4.21 -7.14
CA VAL A 61 12.54 -3.33 -7.07
C VAL A 61 12.10 -1.88 -7.05
N GLY A 62 12.63 -1.10 -6.10
CA GLY A 62 12.31 0.32 -5.95
C GLY A 62 10.96 0.62 -5.29
N VAL A 63 10.21 -0.38 -4.81
CA VAL A 63 8.88 -0.15 -4.21
C VAL A 63 8.92 0.81 -3.03
N SER A 64 9.91 0.71 -2.13
CA SER A 64 10.05 1.63 -0.98
C SER A 64 10.30 3.06 -1.44
N SER A 65 11.21 3.26 -2.41
CA SER A 65 11.53 4.58 -2.96
C SER A 65 10.34 5.18 -3.71
N PHE A 66 9.61 4.36 -4.46
CA PHE A 66 8.38 4.75 -5.13
C PHE A 66 7.33 5.24 -4.12
N LEU A 67 7.03 4.42 -3.11
CA LEU A 67 6.03 4.75 -2.07
C LEU A 67 6.42 6.01 -1.29
N ALA A 68 7.70 6.17 -0.93
CA ALA A 68 8.18 7.38 -0.27
C ALA A 68 7.99 8.62 -1.15
N ALA A 69 8.31 8.53 -2.45
CA ALA A 69 8.16 9.65 -3.38
C ALA A 69 6.69 10.05 -3.55
N VAL A 70 5.77 9.09 -3.72
CA VAL A 70 4.34 9.41 -3.90
C VAL A 70 3.66 9.86 -2.60
N ALA A 71 4.10 9.40 -1.43
CA ALA A 71 3.56 9.81 -0.14
C ALA A 71 3.74 11.32 0.13
N THR A 72 4.73 11.98 -0.49
CA THR A 72 4.92 13.44 -0.39
C THR A 72 3.81 14.25 -1.07
N LYS A 73 3.05 13.63 -1.98
CA LYS A 73 2.05 14.29 -2.84
C LYS A 73 0.65 13.75 -2.65
N PHE A 74 0.51 12.52 -2.16
CA PHE A 74 -0.74 11.80 -2.11
C PHE A 74 -0.94 11.14 -0.75
N THR A 75 -2.20 11.08 -0.31
CA THR A 75 -2.64 10.10 0.68
C THR A 75 -2.70 8.73 0.00
N LEU A 76 -1.91 7.78 0.48
CA LEU A 76 -1.80 6.46 -0.13
C LEU A 76 -2.82 5.48 0.47
N ILE A 77 -3.51 4.74 -0.39
CA ILE A 77 -4.35 3.61 -0.01
C ILE A 77 -3.80 2.38 -0.71
N ILE A 78 -3.27 1.42 0.05
CA ILE A 78 -2.90 0.11 -0.49
C ILE A 78 -4.14 -0.76 -0.46
N TRP A 79 -4.58 -1.19 -1.64
CA TRP A 79 -5.74 -2.02 -1.87
C TRP A 79 -5.32 -3.41 -2.34
N THR A 80 -6.17 -4.40 -2.11
CA THR A 80 -6.01 -5.74 -2.68
C THR A 80 -7.38 -6.37 -2.91
N SER A 81 -7.59 -6.95 -4.08
CA SER A 81 -8.80 -7.75 -4.37
C SER A 81 -8.88 -9.04 -3.54
N ARG A 82 -7.76 -9.47 -2.95
CA ARG A 82 -7.69 -10.69 -2.13
C ARG A 82 -7.94 -10.38 -0.66
N THR A 83 -9.12 -10.74 -0.17
CA THR A 83 -9.45 -10.75 1.27
C THR A 83 -8.98 -12.05 1.91
N SER A 84 -7.73 -12.09 2.37
CA SER A 84 -7.23 -13.23 3.15
C SER A 84 -6.38 -12.79 4.32
N ARG A 85 -6.42 -13.55 5.42
CA ARG A 85 -5.53 -13.37 6.59
C ARG A 85 -4.06 -13.25 6.18
N LYS A 86 -3.67 -13.94 5.12
CA LYS A 86 -2.32 -13.89 4.53
C LYS A 86 -1.96 -12.50 3.98
N MET A 87 -2.89 -11.82 3.32
CA MET A 87 -2.64 -10.46 2.82
C MET A 87 -2.48 -9.44 3.95
N TYR A 88 -3.23 -9.61 5.04
CA TYR A 88 -3.06 -8.78 6.24
C TYR A 88 -1.70 -8.99 6.90
N MET A 89 -1.26 -10.23 7.05
CA MET A 89 0.08 -10.54 7.58
C MET A 89 1.18 -9.94 6.71
N LEU A 90 1.02 -10.00 5.39
CA LEU A 90 1.95 -9.44 4.44
C LEU A 90 2.03 -7.90 4.54
N LEU A 91 0.89 -7.23 4.66
CA LEU A 91 0.85 -5.78 4.84
C LEU A 91 1.55 -5.36 6.13
N ASN A 92 1.31 -6.07 7.23
CA ASN A 92 1.97 -5.80 8.50
C ASN A 92 3.49 -6.04 8.40
N ASP A 93 3.95 -7.14 7.78
CA ASP A 93 5.39 -7.41 7.60
C ASP A 93 6.06 -6.33 6.73
N MET A 94 5.36 -5.79 5.73
CA MET A 94 5.87 -4.66 4.94
C MET A 94 5.92 -3.35 5.73
N GLU A 95 4.90 -3.09 6.56
CA GLU A 95 4.85 -1.93 7.46
C GLU A 95 5.98 -1.98 8.49
N GLU A 96 6.17 -3.13 9.16
CA GLU A 96 7.24 -3.37 10.14
C GLU A 96 8.65 -3.23 9.54
N ARG A 97 8.83 -3.61 8.28
CA ARG A 97 10.08 -3.45 7.54
C ARG A 97 10.29 -2.03 6.99
N GLY A 98 9.36 -1.11 7.23
CA GLY A 98 9.46 0.28 6.81
C GLY A 98 9.30 0.49 5.30
N PHE A 99 8.64 -0.43 4.58
CA PHE A 99 8.34 -0.22 3.16
C PHE A 99 7.38 0.96 2.93
N PHE A 100 6.56 1.28 3.93
CA PHE A 100 5.72 2.47 3.96
C PHE A 100 5.45 2.90 5.41
N GLN A 101 5.32 4.21 5.63
CA GLN A 101 5.01 4.81 6.95
C GLN A 101 3.57 5.34 7.04
N THR A 102 2.84 5.35 5.93
CA THR A 102 1.46 5.86 5.85
C THR A 102 0.47 4.87 6.39
N HIS A 103 -0.51 5.36 7.17
CA HIS A 103 -1.73 4.65 7.54
C HIS A 103 -2.32 3.93 6.32
N VAL A 104 -2.06 2.64 6.19
CA VAL A 104 -2.79 1.79 5.26
C VAL A 104 -4.20 1.70 5.81
N SER A 105 -5.13 2.42 5.20
CA SER A 105 -6.53 2.28 5.54
C SER A 105 -6.96 0.84 5.23
N ARG A 106 -7.06 0.01 6.28
CA ARG A 106 -7.40 -1.43 6.24
C ARG A 106 -8.88 -1.66 5.92
N HIS A 107 -9.47 -0.84 5.05
CA HIS A 107 -10.87 -0.95 4.68
C HIS A 107 -11.03 -2.01 3.59
N SER A 108 -11.17 -3.26 4.03
CA SER A 108 -11.91 -4.24 3.26
C SER A 108 -13.34 -3.73 3.07
N VAL A 109 -13.62 -3.15 1.91
CA VAL A 109 -15.00 -2.88 1.48
C VAL A 109 -15.27 -3.76 0.27
N VAL A 110 -16.03 -4.82 0.54
CA VAL A 110 -16.78 -5.58 -0.45
C VAL A 110 -17.90 -4.66 -0.93
N TYR A 111 -17.89 -4.30 -2.21
CA TYR A 111 -19.12 -3.97 -2.94
C TYR A 111 -19.22 -4.92 -4.11
N GLY A 112 -20.32 -5.68 -4.11
CA GLY A 112 -20.59 -6.86 -4.93
C GLY A 112 -21.40 -7.82 -4.10
#